data_AF-U5QMD2-F1
#
_entry.id   AF-U5QMD2-F1
#
_cell.length_a   1.000
_cell.length_b   1.000
_cell.length_c   1.000
_cell.angle_alpha   90.00
_cell.angle_beta   90.00
_cell.angle_gamma   90.00
#
_symmetry.space_group_name_H-M   'P 1'
#
loop_
_entity.id
_entity.type
_entity.pdbx_description
1 polymer ?
#
loop_
_entity_poly.entity_id
_entity_poly.type
_entity_poly.pdbx_seq_one_letter_code
_entity_poly.pdbx_strand_id
1 'polypeptide(L)'
;MQWLLLLPLLAQTPEPPVETQPASVPSLTPAPNPIPQPEAPTEATLKIGGYTILSLRGADSTARVEQALQRFNDIVHDAPQPQLTVAVRGNDGGAVLLVNGRGLIDFTPRDTIPNGTSRVLPIARVWAGRLKAVLSNPTVIKSLFVFTGLPERFSYNGADFARGAAPATDVGRFTTDGSRTAPDSTGKSYVLFWDSQLPLPQNTLFLLNRYREFVPYTHL
;
A
#
# COMPACT_ATOMS: atom_id res chain seq x y z
N MET A 1 86.13 27.71 -51.21
CA MET A 1 87.30 27.21 -50.44
C MET A 1 87.37 27.97 -49.13
N GLN A 2 87.95 27.37 -48.10
CA GLN A 2 88.24 27.93 -46.77
C GLN A 2 87.17 27.73 -45.70
N TRP A 3 87.40 26.63 -44.97
CA TRP A 3 87.24 26.52 -43.53
C TRP A 3 87.89 27.71 -42.82
N LEU A 4 87.27 28.20 -41.74
CA LEU A 4 88.03 28.71 -40.60
C LEU A 4 87.18 28.72 -39.32
N LEU A 5 87.68 27.94 -38.36
CA LEU A 5 87.38 27.95 -36.94
C LEU A 5 87.64 29.34 -36.34
N LEU A 6 86.82 29.73 -35.37
CA LEU A 6 87.17 30.74 -34.38
C LEU A 6 86.68 30.30 -32.98
N LEU A 7 87.65 30.20 -32.09
CA LEU A 7 87.62 29.93 -30.65
C LEU A 7 87.22 31.23 -29.87
N PRO A 8 87.06 31.16 -28.55
CA PRO A 8 85.99 31.80 -27.78
C PRO A 8 86.45 33.10 -27.12
N LEU A 9 85.51 33.86 -26.56
CA LEU A 9 85.82 34.72 -25.43
C LEU A 9 84.60 34.90 -24.52
N LEU A 10 84.86 34.74 -23.23
CA LEU A 10 83.93 34.92 -22.11
C LEU A 10 83.30 36.31 -22.10
N ALA A 11 82.03 36.39 -21.68
CA ALA A 11 81.54 37.52 -20.91
C ALA A 11 80.36 37.11 -20.03
N GLN A 12 80.37 37.70 -18.84
CA GLN A 12 79.57 37.39 -17.67
C GLN A 12 78.09 37.73 -17.84
N THR A 13 77.30 36.97 -17.10
CA THR A 13 75.86 37.04 -16.83
C THR A 13 75.40 38.43 -16.39
N PRO A 14 74.31 38.94 -16.98
CA PRO A 14 73.29 39.69 -16.27
C PRO A 14 72.10 38.77 -15.94
N GLU A 15 71.64 38.77 -14.69
CA GLU A 15 70.39 38.14 -14.27
C GLU A 15 69.20 38.67 -15.09
N PRO A 16 68.35 37.79 -15.66
CA PRO A 16 67.09 38.23 -16.20
C PRO A 16 66.09 38.57 -15.07
N PRO A 17 65.20 39.54 -15.31
CA PRO A 17 64.23 40.02 -14.32
C PRO A 17 63.22 38.93 -13.95
N VAL A 18 62.74 38.98 -12.71
CA VAL A 18 61.67 38.12 -12.18
C VAL A 18 60.43 38.26 -13.06
N GLU A 19 60.21 37.26 -13.90
CA GLU A 19 59.00 37.10 -14.70
C GLU A 19 57.90 36.60 -13.77
N THR A 20 56.93 37.47 -13.48
CA THR A 20 55.75 37.15 -12.69
C THR A 20 54.97 36.06 -13.44
N GLN A 21 55.13 34.82 -12.99
CA GLN A 21 54.41 33.67 -13.52
C GLN A 21 52.89 33.95 -13.45
N PRO A 22 52.14 33.88 -14.56
CA PRO A 22 50.70 33.99 -14.49
C PRO A 22 50.18 32.85 -13.61
N ALA A 23 49.33 33.19 -12.64
CA ALA A 23 48.72 32.21 -11.74
C ALA A 23 48.14 31.05 -12.55
N SER A 24 48.62 29.84 -12.27
CA SER A 24 48.08 28.60 -12.82
C SER A 24 46.58 28.58 -12.57
N VAL A 25 45.79 28.67 -13.64
CA VAL A 25 44.36 28.41 -13.57
C VAL A 25 44.19 27.00 -13.02
N PRO A 26 43.46 26.80 -11.90
CA PRO A 26 43.24 25.46 -11.39
C PRO A 26 42.58 24.64 -12.50
N SER A 27 43.26 23.56 -12.92
CA SER A 27 42.65 22.56 -13.77
C SER A 27 41.45 22.00 -13.01
N LEU A 28 40.24 22.38 -13.44
CA LEU A 28 39.02 21.75 -13.00
C LEU A 28 39.05 20.33 -13.55
N THR A 29 39.60 19.40 -12.76
CA THR A 29 39.36 17.98 -12.96
C THR A 29 37.85 17.80 -13.04
N PRO A 30 37.29 17.22 -14.11
CA PRO A 30 35.88 16.89 -14.12
C PRO A 30 35.60 16.06 -12.88
N ALA A 31 34.65 16.49 -12.05
CA ALA A 31 34.21 15.68 -10.93
C ALA A 31 33.89 14.28 -11.48
N PRO A 32 34.38 13.19 -10.85
CA PRO A 32 34.02 11.85 -11.30
C PRO A 32 32.50 11.79 -11.35
N ASN A 33 31.95 11.42 -12.52
CA ASN A 33 30.52 11.21 -12.67
C ASN A 33 30.05 10.39 -11.46
N PRO A 34 29.05 10.84 -10.69
CA PRO A 34 28.54 10.06 -9.59
C PRO A 34 28.18 8.69 -10.16
N ILE A 35 28.86 7.66 -9.66
CA ILE A 35 28.50 6.26 -9.93
C ILE A 35 27.01 6.19 -9.62
N PRO A 36 26.15 5.70 -10.53
CA PRO A 36 24.73 5.55 -10.27
C PRO A 36 24.59 4.83 -8.93
N GLN A 37 24.16 5.56 -7.92
CA GLN A 37 23.91 5.00 -6.61
C GLN A 37 22.81 3.96 -6.86
N PRO A 38 23.02 2.67 -6.55
CA PRO A 38 22.00 1.65 -6.80
C PRO A 38 20.71 2.16 -6.17
N GLU A 39 19.67 2.34 -6.97
CA GLU A 39 18.36 2.70 -6.45
C GLU A 39 18.05 1.73 -5.32
N ALA A 40 17.80 2.26 -4.11
CA ALA A 40 17.52 1.44 -2.96
C ALA A 40 16.41 0.46 -3.36
N PRO A 41 16.57 -0.86 -3.13
CA PRO A 41 15.59 -1.84 -3.58
C PRO A 41 14.23 -1.43 -3.02
N THR A 42 13.27 -1.15 -3.91
CA THR A 42 11.93 -0.72 -3.53
C THR A 42 11.31 -1.81 -2.65
N GLU A 43 11.04 -1.48 -1.39
CA GLU A 43 10.37 -2.37 -0.45
C GLU A 43 8.89 -2.03 -0.41
N ALA A 44 8.05 -3.04 -0.63
CA ALA A 44 6.60 -2.91 -0.56
C ALA A 44 6.04 -3.88 0.48
N THR A 45 5.04 -3.44 1.24
CA THR A 45 4.46 -4.23 2.34
C THR A 45 2.98 -4.46 2.12
N LEU A 46 2.55 -5.73 2.20
CA LEU A 46 1.14 -6.07 2.21
C LEU A 46 0.62 -5.97 3.64
N LYS A 47 -0.38 -5.11 3.86
CA LYS A 47 -1.05 -4.94 5.15
C LYS A 47 -2.52 -5.36 5.05
N ILE A 48 -3.00 -6.10 6.04
CA ILE A 48 -4.40 -6.48 6.18
C ILE A 48 -4.86 -6.13 7.59
N GLY A 49 -5.96 -5.36 7.70
CA GLY A 49 -6.46 -4.88 8.99
C GLY A 49 -5.44 -4.04 9.77
N GLY A 50 -4.51 -3.37 9.08
CA GLY A 50 -3.41 -2.60 9.69
C GLY A 50 -2.16 -3.41 10.05
N TYR A 51 -2.20 -4.74 9.94
CA TYR A 51 -1.08 -5.63 10.27
C TYR A 51 -0.25 -5.97 9.03
N THR A 52 1.08 -5.88 9.14
CA THR A 52 2.00 -6.31 8.08
C THR A 52 2.00 -7.83 7.97
N ILE A 53 1.63 -8.33 6.79
CA ILE A 53 1.62 -9.76 6.47
C ILE A 53 2.97 -10.18 5.90
N LEU A 54 3.44 -9.47 4.88
CA LEU A 54 4.69 -9.72 4.20
C LEU A 54 5.31 -8.43 3.67
N SER A 55 6.62 -8.48 3.45
CA SER A 55 7.39 -7.44 2.78
C SER A 55 8.10 -8.07 1.59
N LEU A 56 7.97 -7.46 0.42
CA LEU A 56 8.69 -7.83 -0.79
C LEU A 56 9.73 -6.77 -1.13
N ARG A 57 10.84 -7.18 -1.71
CA ARG A 57 11.90 -6.30 -2.20
C ARG A 57 12.15 -6.54 -3.67
N GLY A 58 12.43 -5.48 -4.42
CA GLY A 58 12.75 -5.53 -5.85
C GLY A 58 11.88 -4.59 -6.67
N ALA A 59 12.21 -4.45 -7.95
CA ALA A 59 11.58 -3.49 -8.85
C ALA A 59 10.07 -3.72 -9.05
N ASP A 60 9.58 -4.95 -8.87
CA ASP A 60 8.16 -5.33 -9.03
C ASP A 60 7.43 -5.53 -7.70
N SER A 61 8.07 -5.20 -6.56
CA SER A 61 7.49 -5.43 -5.23
C SER A 61 6.16 -4.71 -5.03
N THR A 62 6.09 -3.43 -5.42
CA THR A 62 4.89 -2.59 -5.32
C THR A 62 3.72 -3.17 -6.11
N ALA A 63 3.93 -3.46 -7.40
CA ALA A 63 2.89 -4.00 -8.27
C ALA A 63 2.37 -5.36 -7.76
N ARG A 64 3.26 -6.22 -7.25
CA ARG A 64 2.87 -7.52 -6.67
C ARG A 64 2.08 -7.37 -5.38
N VAL A 65 2.43 -6.41 -4.52
CA VAL A 65 1.66 -6.12 -3.30
C VAL A 65 0.29 -5.55 -3.62
N GLU A 66 0.20 -4.61 -4.56
CA GLU A 66 -1.08 -4.05 -5.03
C GLU A 66 -1.97 -5.12 -5.66
N GLN A 67 -1.40 -5.98 -6.51
CA GLN A 67 -2.13 -7.10 -7.09
C GLN A 67 -2.62 -8.09 -6.02
N ALA A 68 -1.79 -8.39 -5.02
CA ALA A 68 -2.18 -9.24 -3.91
C ALA A 68 -3.31 -8.60 -3.08
N LEU A 69 -3.25 -7.29 -2.83
CA LEU A 69 -4.31 -6.56 -2.13
C LEU A 69 -5.63 -6.58 -2.93
N GLN A 70 -5.57 -6.35 -4.24
CA GLN A 70 -6.75 -6.43 -5.10
C GLN A 70 -7.37 -7.85 -5.05
N ARG A 71 -6.55 -8.88 -5.26
CA ARG A 71 -6.99 -10.29 -5.17
C ARG A 71 -7.59 -10.59 -3.80
N PHE A 72 -7.02 -10.08 -2.72
CA PHE A 72 -7.56 -10.25 -1.38
C PHE A 72 -8.95 -9.61 -1.25
N ASN A 73 -9.12 -8.37 -1.73
CA ASN A 73 -10.41 -7.68 -1.72
C ASN A 73 -11.46 -8.45 -2.53
N ASP A 74 -11.11 -8.96 -3.71
CA ASP A 74 -12.02 -9.79 -4.52
C ASP A 74 -12.41 -11.07 -3.77
N ILE A 75 -11.46 -11.74 -3.11
CA ILE A 75 -11.71 -12.94 -2.31
C ILE A 75 -12.65 -12.65 -1.12
N VAL A 76 -12.47 -11.51 -0.45
CA VAL A 76 -13.33 -11.09 0.67
C VAL A 76 -14.72 -10.71 0.17
N HIS A 77 -14.81 -10.01 -0.97
CA HIS A 77 -16.09 -9.62 -1.58
C HIS A 77 -16.94 -10.83 -1.94
N ASP A 78 -16.32 -11.86 -2.54
CA ASP A 78 -17.00 -13.08 -2.98
C ASP A 78 -17.20 -14.12 -1.86
N ALA A 79 -16.67 -13.88 -0.65
CA ALA A 79 -16.71 -14.87 0.41
C ALA A 79 -18.13 -15.00 1.01
N PRO A 80 -18.74 -16.20 0.99
CA PRO A 80 -20.11 -16.40 1.47
C PRO A 80 -20.25 -16.25 2.99
N GLN A 81 -19.15 -16.41 3.72
CA GLN A 81 -19.11 -16.40 5.18
C GLN A 81 -17.85 -15.66 5.68
N PRO A 82 -17.87 -15.13 6.92
CA PRO A 82 -16.74 -14.41 7.52
C PRO A 82 -15.68 -15.40 8.03
N GLN A 83 -15.40 -16.44 7.23
CA GLN A 83 -14.40 -17.46 7.49
C GLN A 83 -13.49 -17.51 6.27
N LEU A 84 -12.26 -17.03 6.45
CA LEU A 84 -11.22 -17.06 5.44
C LEU A 84 -10.23 -18.16 5.81
N THR A 85 -10.03 -19.10 4.90
CA THR A 85 -9.06 -20.19 5.05
C THR A 85 -7.75 -19.82 4.38
N VAL A 86 -6.63 -20.04 5.05
CA VAL A 86 -5.29 -19.74 4.52
C VAL A 86 -4.53 -21.05 4.31
N ALA A 87 -3.95 -21.21 3.13
CA ALA A 87 -3.15 -22.38 2.78
C ALA A 87 -1.92 -21.99 1.96
N VAL A 88 -0.94 -22.90 1.88
CA VAL A 88 0.23 -22.76 1.00
C VAL A 88 0.27 -23.97 0.08
N ARG A 89 0.48 -23.71 -1.21
CA ARG A 89 0.67 -24.77 -2.22
C ARG A 89 1.98 -24.55 -2.96
N GLY A 90 2.81 -25.59 -3.07
CA GLY A 90 4.06 -25.54 -3.84
C GLY A 90 5.21 -26.26 -3.15
N ASN A 91 6.43 -25.93 -3.56
CA ASN A 91 7.67 -26.56 -3.10
C ASN A 91 8.77 -25.51 -2.86
N ASP A 92 10.00 -25.95 -2.62
CA ASP A 92 11.13 -25.06 -2.31
C ASP A 92 11.58 -24.19 -3.50
N GLY A 93 11.21 -24.53 -4.74
CA GLY A 93 11.49 -23.73 -5.94
C GLY A 93 10.40 -22.70 -6.27
N GLY A 94 9.22 -22.82 -5.68
CA GLY A 94 8.11 -21.90 -5.89
C GLY A 94 6.87 -22.30 -5.09
N ALA A 95 6.20 -21.32 -4.49
CA ALA A 95 5.01 -21.56 -3.67
C ALA A 95 3.97 -20.44 -3.85
N VAL A 96 2.71 -20.74 -3.57
CA VAL A 96 1.59 -19.81 -3.67
C VAL A 96 0.89 -19.73 -2.32
N LEU A 97 0.66 -18.51 -1.84
CA LEU A 97 -0.24 -18.26 -0.71
C LEU A 97 -1.68 -18.25 -1.22
N LEU A 98 -2.53 -19.06 -0.61
CA LEU A 98 -3.93 -19.20 -0.98
C LEU A 98 -4.83 -18.64 0.14
N VAL A 99 -5.88 -17.92 -0.25
CA VAL A 99 -7.00 -17.57 0.64
C VAL A 99 -8.28 -18.11 0.03
N ASN A 100 -9.05 -18.91 0.78
CA ASN A 100 -10.23 -19.62 0.27
C ASN A 100 -9.94 -20.41 -1.03
N GLY A 101 -8.77 -21.03 -1.11
CA GLY A 101 -8.32 -21.79 -2.28
C GLY A 101 -7.93 -20.94 -3.50
N ARG A 102 -8.07 -19.61 -3.44
CA ARG A 102 -7.70 -18.67 -4.51
C ARG A 102 -6.28 -18.14 -4.28
N GLY A 103 -5.50 -17.99 -5.36
CA GLY A 103 -4.14 -17.46 -5.33
C GLY A 103 -4.10 -16.00 -4.88
N LEU A 104 -3.50 -15.75 -3.71
CA LEU A 104 -3.23 -14.41 -3.23
C LEU A 104 -1.93 -13.87 -3.85
N ILE A 105 -0.82 -14.59 -3.66
CA ILE A 105 0.49 -14.19 -4.15
C ILE A 105 1.38 -15.40 -4.42
N ASP A 106 2.16 -15.30 -5.49
CA ASP A 106 3.15 -16.28 -5.91
C ASP A 106 4.53 -15.91 -5.39
N PHE A 107 5.25 -16.88 -4.84
CA PHE A 107 6.59 -16.76 -4.31
C PHE A 107 7.59 -17.51 -5.18
N THR A 108 8.74 -16.88 -5.32
CA THR A 108 9.85 -17.32 -6.16
C THR A 108 11.15 -17.23 -5.36
N PRO A 109 12.24 -17.87 -5.79
CA PRO A 109 13.51 -17.84 -5.05
C PRO A 109 14.08 -16.44 -4.81
N ARG A 110 13.70 -15.43 -5.60
CA ARG A 110 14.12 -14.03 -5.35
C ARG A 110 13.52 -13.45 -4.06
N ASP A 111 12.34 -13.94 -3.64
CA ASP A 111 11.63 -13.46 -2.46
C ASP A 111 12.26 -13.97 -1.15
N THR A 112 13.15 -14.96 -1.24
CA THR A 112 13.81 -15.57 -0.09
C THR A 112 15.17 -14.95 0.21
N ILE A 113 15.78 -14.25 -0.75
CA ILE A 113 17.08 -13.57 -0.62
C ILE A 113 17.13 -12.66 0.63
N PRO A 114 16.11 -11.81 0.90
CA PRO A 114 16.13 -10.95 2.09
C PRO A 114 16.09 -11.71 3.42
N ASN A 115 15.69 -12.99 3.39
CA ASN A 115 15.55 -13.86 4.56
C ASN A 115 16.73 -14.83 4.70
N GLY A 116 17.81 -14.67 3.91
CA GLY A 116 19.02 -15.48 4.03
C GLY A 116 18.82 -16.96 3.70
N THR A 117 17.82 -17.29 2.87
CA THR A 117 17.52 -18.67 2.47
C THR A 117 17.25 -18.78 0.97
N SER A 118 17.46 -19.96 0.40
CA SER A 118 17.09 -20.30 -0.99
C SER A 118 15.78 -21.08 -1.07
N ARG A 119 15.19 -21.45 0.08
CA ARG A 119 14.00 -22.30 0.15
C ARG A 119 12.74 -21.44 0.24
N VAL A 120 11.87 -21.54 -0.77
CA VAL A 120 10.64 -20.73 -0.86
C VAL A 120 9.56 -21.20 0.11
N LEU A 121 9.38 -22.50 0.27
CA LEU A 121 8.25 -23.06 1.04
C LEU A 121 8.25 -22.64 2.53
N PRO A 122 9.39 -22.63 3.25
CA PRO A 122 9.42 -22.14 4.64
C PRO A 122 8.98 -20.67 4.76
N ILE A 123 9.43 -19.79 3.85
CA ILE A 123 9.04 -18.37 3.87
C ILE A 123 7.55 -18.21 3.59
N ALA A 124 7.03 -18.92 2.59
CA ALA A 124 5.60 -18.93 2.28
C ALA A 124 4.76 -19.37 3.51
N ARG A 125 5.23 -20.38 4.26
CA ARG A 125 4.56 -20.84 5.50
C ARG A 125 4.60 -19.80 6.62
N VAL A 126 5.70 -19.07 6.80
CA VAL A 126 5.78 -17.98 7.80
C VAL A 126 4.75 -16.91 7.48
N TRP A 127 4.67 -16.47 6.23
CA TRP A 127 3.70 -15.43 5.82
C TRP A 127 2.26 -15.93 5.86
N ALA A 128 2.01 -17.20 5.51
CA ALA A 128 0.72 -17.84 5.74
C ALA A 128 0.32 -17.87 7.22
N GLY A 129 1.28 -18.16 8.11
CA GLY A 129 1.07 -18.13 9.56
C GLY A 129 0.67 -16.74 10.06
N ARG A 130 1.35 -15.69 9.59
CA ARG A 130 1.02 -14.29 9.90
C ARG A 130 -0.38 -13.92 9.40
N LEU A 131 -0.69 -14.26 8.15
CA LEU A 131 -2.02 -14.01 7.59
C LEU A 131 -3.10 -14.74 8.38
N LYS A 132 -2.89 -16.02 8.68
CA LYS A 132 -3.82 -16.81 9.50
C LYS A 132 -4.04 -16.18 10.88
N ALA A 133 -2.98 -15.70 11.54
CA ALA A 133 -3.11 -15.03 12.85
C ALA A 133 -3.95 -13.75 12.75
N VAL A 134 -3.72 -12.94 11.70
CA VAL A 134 -4.49 -11.70 11.46
C VAL A 134 -5.95 -12.01 11.14
N LEU A 135 -6.22 -13.02 10.31
CA LEU A 135 -7.58 -13.44 9.96
C LEU A 135 -8.29 -14.23 11.08
N SER A 136 -7.58 -14.64 12.12
CA SER A 136 -8.20 -15.16 13.34
C SER A 136 -8.61 -14.07 14.32
N ASN A 137 -8.22 -12.80 14.09
CA ASN A 137 -8.60 -11.69 14.96
C ASN A 137 -10.06 -11.26 14.67
N PRO A 138 -10.97 -11.36 15.65
CA PRO A 138 -12.39 -11.00 15.45
C PRO A 138 -12.60 -9.56 14.98
N THR A 139 -11.76 -8.62 15.44
CA THR A 139 -11.84 -7.21 15.05
C THR A 139 -11.49 -7.03 13.57
N VAL A 140 -10.46 -7.75 13.09
CA VAL A 140 -10.07 -7.71 11.67
C VAL A 140 -11.13 -8.38 10.80
N ILE A 141 -11.64 -9.55 11.20
CA ILE A 141 -12.71 -10.22 10.45
C ILE A 141 -13.95 -9.33 10.40
N LYS A 142 -14.34 -8.73 11.53
CA LYS A 142 -15.47 -7.80 11.55
C LYS A 142 -15.24 -6.66 10.58
N SER A 143 -14.08 -5.99 10.60
CA SER A 143 -13.83 -4.86 9.70
C SER A 143 -13.82 -5.24 8.21
N LEU A 144 -13.38 -6.45 7.86
CA LEU A 144 -13.42 -6.95 6.48
C LEU A 144 -14.85 -7.23 6.00
N PHE A 145 -15.71 -7.73 6.88
CA PHE A 145 -17.05 -8.21 6.51
C PHE A 145 -18.19 -7.29 6.97
N VAL A 146 -17.87 -6.13 7.57
CA VAL A 146 -18.86 -5.21 8.18
C VAL A 146 -19.87 -4.68 7.16
N PHE A 147 -19.47 -4.58 5.89
CA PHE A 147 -20.31 -4.09 4.80
C PHE A 147 -20.73 -5.18 3.81
N THR A 148 -20.43 -6.45 4.09
CA THR A 148 -20.81 -7.57 3.22
C THR A 148 -22.32 -7.67 3.10
N GLY A 149 -22.83 -7.74 1.87
CA GLY A 149 -24.26 -7.77 1.56
C GLY A 149 -24.95 -6.40 1.57
N LEU A 150 -24.21 -5.32 1.83
CA LEU A 150 -24.71 -3.96 1.73
C LEU A 150 -24.18 -3.32 0.43
N PRO A 151 -25.03 -2.65 -0.38
CA PRO A 151 -24.56 -1.97 -1.57
C PRO A 151 -23.74 -0.72 -1.20
N GLU A 152 -22.88 -0.23 -2.10
CA GLU A 152 -22.21 1.06 -1.88
C GLU A 152 -23.17 2.24 -2.04
N ARG A 153 -24.16 2.07 -2.92
CA ARG A 153 -25.18 3.06 -3.24
C ARG A 153 -26.51 2.36 -3.47
N PHE A 154 -27.60 3.01 -3.10
CA PHE A 154 -28.93 2.56 -3.49
C PHE A 154 -29.84 3.76 -3.72
N SER A 155 -30.87 3.56 -4.53
CA SER A 155 -31.92 4.54 -4.77
C SER A 155 -33.15 4.18 -3.95
N TYR A 156 -33.76 5.17 -3.30
CA TYR A 156 -34.98 5.00 -2.52
C TYR A 156 -35.88 6.22 -2.69
N ASN A 157 -37.14 5.99 -3.08
CA ASN A 157 -38.12 7.05 -3.32
C ASN A 157 -37.61 8.18 -4.24
N GLY A 158 -36.84 7.83 -5.29
CA GLY A 158 -36.31 8.79 -6.26
C GLY A 158 -35.07 9.57 -5.80
N ALA A 159 -34.54 9.29 -4.61
CA ALA A 159 -33.30 9.85 -4.08
C ALA A 159 -32.18 8.80 -4.06
N ASP A 160 -30.96 9.22 -4.38
CA ASP A 160 -29.78 8.37 -4.30
C ASP A 160 -29.05 8.57 -2.98
N PHE A 161 -28.65 7.46 -2.38
CA PHE A 161 -27.89 7.45 -1.13
C PHE A 161 -26.57 6.71 -1.29
N ALA A 162 -25.53 7.21 -0.63
CA ALA A 162 -24.21 6.58 -0.56
C ALA A 162 -23.90 6.08 0.85
N ARG A 163 -23.30 4.89 0.92
CA ARG A 163 -22.89 4.24 2.17
C ARG A 163 -21.80 5.04 2.88
N GLY A 164 -21.95 5.25 4.18
CA GLY A 164 -20.93 5.84 5.02
C GLY A 164 -19.76 4.89 5.30
N ALA A 165 -18.62 5.46 5.69
CA ALA A 165 -17.37 4.73 5.86
C ALA A 165 -17.31 3.82 7.10
N ALA A 166 -18.20 4.01 8.08
CA ALA A 166 -18.22 3.25 9.33
C ALA A 166 -19.66 3.02 9.82
N PRO A 167 -19.94 1.89 10.50
CA PRO A 167 -21.18 1.71 11.22
C PRO A 167 -21.31 2.73 12.36
N ALA A 168 -22.54 3.13 12.62
CA ALA A 168 -22.93 3.86 13.81
C ALA A 168 -23.28 2.90 14.95
N THR A 169 -22.77 3.19 16.14
CA THR A 169 -23.12 2.48 17.36
C THR A 169 -24.55 2.83 17.78
N ASP A 170 -25.34 1.82 18.12
CA ASP A 170 -26.64 2.03 18.74
C ASP A 170 -26.49 2.42 20.20
N VAL A 171 -26.71 3.71 20.48
CA VAL A 171 -26.75 4.25 21.83
C VAL A 171 -28.18 4.63 22.22
N GLY A 172 -29.17 3.86 21.76
CA GLY A 172 -30.60 4.13 21.95
C GLY A 172 -31.12 5.23 21.03
N ARG A 173 -30.45 5.46 19.89
CA ARG A 173 -30.80 6.53 18.94
C ARG A 173 -31.67 6.03 17.79
N PHE A 174 -31.67 4.73 17.53
CA PHE A 174 -32.38 4.11 16.43
C PHE A 174 -33.76 3.62 16.88
N THR A 175 -34.78 3.88 16.07
CA THR A 175 -36.15 3.42 16.31
C THR A 175 -36.57 2.48 15.18
N THR A 176 -37.13 1.32 15.54
CA THR A 176 -37.54 0.26 14.59
C THR A 176 -38.87 0.57 13.91
N ASP A 177 -39.66 1.48 14.45
CA ASP A 177 -41.01 1.81 13.98
C ASP A 177 -41.07 3.04 13.07
N GLY A 178 -39.92 3.70 12.84
CA GLY A 178 -39.85 4.92 12.03
C GLY A 178 -40.58 6.13 12.65
N SER A 179 -40.94 6.07 13.93
CA SER A 179 -41.76 7.09 14.60
C SER A 179 -41.03 8.41 14.90
N ARG A 180 -39.71 8.46 14.71
CA ARG A 180 -38.95 9.69 14.94
C ARG A 180 -39.12 10.69 13.79
N THR A 181 -40.00 11.65 14.03
CA THR A 181 -40.20 12.84 13.19
C THR A 181 -39.33 14.04 13.61
N ALA A 182 -38.58 13.94 14.72
CA ALA A 182 -37.72 15.01 15.24
C ALA A 182 -36.22 14.65 15.17
N PRO A 183 -35.38 15.49 14.54
CA PRO A 183 -33.93 15.26 14.45
C PRO A 183 -33.24 15.40 15.82
N ASP A 184 -32.05 14.81 15.96
CA ASP A 184 -31.19 15.03 17.12
C ASP A 184 -30.67 16.48 17.19
N SER A 185 -29.93 16.81 18.26
CA SER A 185 -29.34 18.15 18.46
C SER A 185 -28.35 18.58 17.36
N THR A 186 -27.98 17.66 16.46
CA THR A 186 -27.14 17.91 15.28
C THR A 186 -27.92 17.90 13.97
N GLY A 187 -29.26 17.83 14.03
CA GLY A 187 -30.13 17.82 12.85
C GLY A 187 -30.30 16.44 12.20
N LYS A 188 -29.84 15.35 12.84
CA LYS A 188 -29.86 14.00 12.25
C LYS A 188 -31.08 13.19 12.71
N SER A 189 -31.81 12.65 11.74
CA SER A 189 -32.87 11.66 11.97
C SER A 189 -32.31 10.26 11.73
N TYR A 190 -32.59 9.32 12.64
CA TYR A 190 -32.09 7.95 12.58
C TYR A 190 -33.25 6.98 12.41
N VAL A 191 -33.41 6.45 11.20
CA VAL A 191 -34.53 5.56 10.88
C VAL A 191 -34.01 4.22 10.38
N LEU A 192 -34.56 3.14 10.95
CA LEU A 192 -34.37 1.77 10.49
C LEU A 192 -35.23 1.50 9.28
N PHE A 193 -34.59 1.13 8.18
CA PHE A 193 -35.30 0.65 7.00
C PHE A 193 -35.51 -0.87 7.10
N TRP A 194 -36.75 -1.32 7.22
CA TRP A 194 -37.11 -2.74 7.12
C TRP A 194 -38.25 -2.97 6.13
N ASP A 195 -39.31 -2.14 6.14
CA ASP A 195 -40.48 -2.35 5.25
C ASP A 195 -41.44 -1.14 5.16
N SER A 196 -41.14 -0.02 5.82
CA SER A 196 -42.09 1.09 5.96
C SER A 196 -41.78 2.21 4.98
N GLN A 197 -42.81 2.67 4.25
CA GLN A 197 -42.77 3.91 3.47
C GLN A 197 -42.50 5.08 4.40
N LEU A 198 -41.23 5.42 4.59
CA LEU A 198 -40.83 6.55 5.43
C LEU A 198 -41.31 7.87 4.80
N PRO A 199 -41.84 8.81 5.61
CA PRO A 199 -42.17 10.15 5.12
C PRO A 199 -40.90 10.82 4.58
N LEU A 200 -40.99 11.34 3.35
CA LEU A 200 -39.94 12.13 2.70
C LEU A 200 -39.90 13.55 3.26
N PRO A 201 -38.75 14.25 3.22
CA PRO A 201 -37.41 13.77 2.84
C PRO A 201 -36.58 13.31 4.05
N GLN A 202 -35.80 12.23 3.88
CA GLN A 202 -34.82 11.79 4.88
C GLN A 202 -33.40 12.10 4.39
N ASN A 203 -32.63 12.84 5.18
CA ASN A 203 -31.23 13.15 4.83
C ASN A 203 -30.30 11.94 5.02
N THR A 204 -30.67 11.00 5.89
CA THR A 204 -29.85 9.81 6.19
C THR A 204 -30.77 8.62 6.46
N LEU A 205 -30.44 7.49 5.83
CA LEU A 205 -31.07 6.19 6.08
C LEU A 205 -30.07 5.27 6.76
N PHE A 206 -30.56 4.30 7.54
CA PHE A 206 -29.69 3.31 8.17
C PHE A 206 -30.12 1.91 7.79
N LEU A 207 -29.17 1.12 7.29
CA LEU A 207 -29.35 -0.30 7.04
C LEU A 207 -28.62 -1.10 8.12
N LEU A 208 -29.24 -2.19 8.58
CA LEU A 208 -28.57 -3.12 9.49
C LEU A 208 -27.61 -4.02 8.72
N ASN A 209 -26.37 -4.12 9.18
CA ASN A 209 -25.44 -5.12 8.68
C ASN A 209 -25.66 -6.48 9.37
N ARG A 210 -24.92 -7.49 8.92
CA ARG A 210 -24.92 -8.85 9.50
C ARG A 210 -24.52 -8.93 10.97
N TYR A 211 -23.81 -7.92 11.48
CA TYR A 211 -23.37 -7.80 12.87
C TYR A 211 -24.38 -7.01 13.73
N ARG A 212 -25.57 -6.70 13.19
CA ARG A 212 -26.61 -5.90 13.83
C ARG A 212 -26.15 -4.49 14.18
N GLU A 213 -25.29 -3.92 13.34
CA GLU A 213 -24.83 -2.53 13.45
C GLU A 213 -25.47 -1.68 12.35
N PHE A 214 -25.66 -0.41 12.65
CA PHE A 214 -26.36 0.52 11.78
C PHE A 214 -25.38 1.16 10.81
N VAL A 215 -25.53 0.88 9.52
CA VAL A 215 -24.70 1.48 8.47
C VAL A 215 -25.42 2.69 7.90
N PRO A 216 -24.88 3.91 8.06
CA PRO A 216 -25.50 5.12 7.53
C PRO A 216 -25.40 5.18 6.00
N TYR A 217 -26.42 5.75 5.39
CA TYR A 217 -26.50 6.10 3.99
C TYR A 217 -26.96 7.54 3.86
N THR A 218 -26.12 8.40 3.32
CA THR A 218 -26.39 9.84 3.19
C THR A 218 -26.86 10.16 1.78
N HIS A 219 -27.87 11.02 1.69
CA HIS A 219 -28.37 11.55 0.42
C HIS A 219 -27.24 12.27 -0.35
N LEU A 220 -27.20 12.07 -1.66
CA LEU A 220 -26.20 12.69 -2.57
C LEU A 220 -26.62 14.05 -3.12
#